data_AF-A0A554L017-F1
#
_entry.id   AF-A0A554L017-F1
#
_cell.length_a   1.000
_cell.length_b   1.000
_cell.length_c   1.000
_cell.angle_alpha   90.00
_cell.angle_beta   90.00
_cell.angle_gamma   90.00
#
_symmetry.space_group_name_H-M   'P 1'
#
loop_
_entity.id
_entity.type
_entity.pdbx_description
1 polymer ?
#
loop_
_entity_poly.entity_id
_entity_poly.type
_entity_poly.pdbx_seq_one_letter_code
_entity_poly.pdbx_strand_id
1 'polypeptide(L)' 'MAKKIVTFIATQYKDKPVTVSFYTKEGEKVKFTATEKTPVKTPVSFRAKR' A
#
# COMPACT_ATOMS: atom_id res chain seq x y z
N MET A 1 9.13 28.57 22.99
CA MET A 1 9.75 27.50 22.19
C MET A 1 8.67 26.77 21.39
N ALA A 2 8.62 26.97 20.07
CA ALA A 2 7.68 26.27 19.21
C ALA A 2 8.06 24.78 19.11
N LYS A 3 7.08 23.89 19.28
CA LYS A 3 7.28 22.44 19.07
C LYS A 3 7.64 22.22 17.61
N LYS A 4 8.90 21.88 17.32
CA LYS A 4 9.33 21.53 15.95
C LYS A 4 8.58 20.29 15.50
N ILE A 5 7.85 20.38 14.39
CA ILE A 5 7.24 19.23 13.75
C ILE A 5 8.35 18.53 12.97
N VAL A 6 8.58 17.25 13.23
CA VAL A 6 9.56 16.46 12.48
C VAL A 6 8.80 15.55 11.52
N THR A 7 9.12 15.69 10.25
CA THR A 7 8.52 14.94 9.13
C THR A 7 9.51 13.92 8.61
N PHE A 8 9.12 12.65 8.55
CA PHE A 8 9.92 11.59 7.94
C PHE A 8 9.13 10.87 6.85
N ILE A 9 9.84 10.30 5.88
CA ILE A 9 9.23 9.45 4.85
C ILE A 9 9.24 8.01 5.38
N ALA A 10 8.05 7.45 5.64
CA ALA A 10 7.89 6.05 6.02
C ALA A 10 7.31 5.23 4.86
N THR A 11 7.68 3.97 4.76
CA THR A 11 7.04 3.03 3.83
C THR A 11 5.81 2.44 4.51
N GLN A 12 4.62 2.69 3.96
CA GLN A 12 3.36 2.09 4.40
C GLN A 12 2.90 1.06 3.36
N TYR A 13 2.37 -0.08 3.78
CA TYR A 13 1.75 -1.04 2.87
C TYR A 13 0.28 -0.70 2.70
N LYS A 14 -0.16 -0.50 1.45
CA LYS A 14 -1.57 -0.29 1.12
C LYS A 14 -2.09 -1.44 0.27
N ASP A 15 -3.30 -1.89 0.59
CA ASP A 15 -4.00 -2.88 -0.21
C ASP A 15 -4.48 -2.22 -1.51
N LYS A 16 -4.06 -2.76 -2.65
CA LYS A 16 -4.55 -2.38 -3.97
C LYS A 16 -5.30 -3.55 -4.59
N PRO A 17 -6.51 -3.33 -5.13
CA PRO A 17 -7.20 -4.36 -5.88
C PRO A 17 -6.44 -4.62 -7.19
N VAL A 18 -6.15 -5.89 -7.45
CA VAL A 18 -5.49 -6.37 -8.66
C VAL A 18 -6.38 -7.43 -9.29
N THR A 19 -6.57 -7.35 -10.60
CA THR A 19 -7.29 -8.38 -11.35
C THR A 19 -6.29 -9.38 -11.90
N VAL A 20 -6.32 -10.61 -11.40
CA VAL A 20 -5.48 -11.70 -11.89
C VAL A 20 -6.30 -12.52 -12.88
N SER A 21 -5.73 -12.79 -14.04
CA SER A 21 -6.36 -13.65 -15.05
C SER A 21 -5.66 -15.00 -15.07
N PHE A 22 -6.41 -16.08 -14.89
CA PHE A 22 -5.94 -17.45 -15.04
C PHE A 22 -6.59 -18.08 -16.27
N TYR A 23 -5.94 -19.09 -16.81
CA TYR A 23 -6.48 -19.92 -17.87
C TYR A 23 -6.77 -21.32 -17.30
N THR A 24 -7.97 -21.84 -17.52
CA THR A 24 -8.28 -23.22 -17.17
C THR A 24 -7.49 -24.18 -18.06
N LYS A 25 -7.42 -25.46 -17.69
CA LYS A 25 -6.79 -26.49 -18.53
C LYS A 25 -7.46 -26.63 -19.90
N GLU A 26 -8.69 -26.17 -20.04
CA GLU A 26 -9.49 -26.15 -21.27
C GLU A 26 -9.32 -24.84 -22.07
N GLY A 27 -8.49 -23.91 -21.58
CA GLY A 27 -8.17 -22.66 -22.27
C GLY A 27 -9.12 -21.48 -21.97
N GLU A 28 -10.11 -21.67 -21.11
CA GLU A 28 -11.03 -20.60 -20.72
C GLU A 28 -10.36 -19.60 -19.77
N LYS A 29 -10.62 -18.30 -19.99
CA LYS A 29 -10.04 -17.23 -19.18
C LYS A 29 -10.93 -16.92 -17.98
N VAL A 30 -10.43 -17.13 -16.77
CA VAL A 30 -11.11 -16.81 -15.51
C VAL A 30 -10.43 -15.60 -14.86
N LYS A 31 -11.22 -14.60 -14.44
CA LYS A 31 -10.72 -13.39 -13.77
C LYS A 31 -11.05 -13.43 -12.29
N PHE A 32 -10.06 -13.16 -11.45
CA PHE A 32 -10.22 -13.05 -10.01
C PHE A 32 -9.75 -11.68 -9.54
N THR A 33 -10.52 -11.08 -8.61
CA THR A 33 -10.09 -9.89 -7.89
C THR A 33 -9.32 -10.30 -6.65
N ALA A 34 -8.05 -9.97 -6.59
CA ALA A 34 -7.19 -10.14 -5.43
C ALA A 34 -6.78 -8.78 -4.87
N THR A 35 -6.27 -8.74 -3.65
CA THR A 35 -5.68 -7.53 -3.05
C THR A 35 -4.19 -7.74 -2.89
N GLU A 36 -3.38 -6.88 -3.52
CA GLU A 36 -1.93 -6.88 -3.39
C GLU A 36 -1.48 -5.77 -2.42
N LYS A 37 -0.57 -6.11 -1.50
CA LYS A 37 0.04 -5.15 -0.58
C LYS A 37 1.18 -4.42 -1.28
N THR A 38 0.97 -3.16 -1.64
CA THR A 38 1.98 -2.33 -2.28
C THR A 38 2.67 -1.38 -1.29
N PRO A 39 4.01 -1.33 -1.25
CA PRO A 39 4.73 -0.37 -0.42
C PRO A 39 4.60 1.04 -1.02
N VAL A 40 4.12 1.98 -0.22
CA VAL A 40 3.90 3.39 -0.58
C VAL A 40 4.68 4.27 0.39
N LYS A 41 5.59 5.09 -0.14
CA LYS A 41 6.30 6.11 0.64
C LYS A 41 5.33 7.22 1.02
N THR A 42 5.07 7.39 2.31
CA THR A 42 4.08 8.33 2.83
C THR A 42 4.74 9.22 3.88
N PRO A 43 4.58 10.56 3.83
CA PRO A 43 5.12 11.43 4.86
C PRO A 43 4.35 11.23 6.17
N VAL A 44 5.08 10.93 7.24
CA VAL A 44 4.53 10.79 8.58
C VAL A 44 5.09 11.93 9.42
N SER A 45 4.20 12.68 10.06
CA SER A 45 4.56 13.73 11.00
C SER A 45 4.19 13.27 12.40
N PHE A 46 5.13 13.31 13.32
CA PHE A 46 4.83 13.07 14.73
C PHE A 46 5.18 14.29 15.57
N ARG A 47 4.32 14.53 16.56
CA ARG A 47 4.49 15.59 17.53
C ARG A 47 5.32 15.03 18.68
N ALA A 48 6.61 15.33 18.72
CA ALA A 48 7.44 15.01 19.86
C ALA A 48 6.80 15.61 21.13
N LYS A 49 6.36 14.76 22.06
CA LYS A 49 6.03 15.21 23.42
C LYS A 49 7.35 15.47 24.14
N ARG A 50 7.37 16.58 24.88
CA ARG A 50 8.51 17.03 25.70
C ARG A 50 8.89 15.98 26.73
#